data_AF-A0A0N4V0E0-F1
#
_entry.id   AF-A0A0N4V0E0-F1
#
_cell.length_a   1.000
_cell.length_b   1.000
_cell.length_c   1.000
_cell.angle_alpha   90.00
_cell.angle_beta   90.00
_cell.angle_gamma   90.00
#
_symmetry.space_group_name_H-M   'P 1'
#
loop_
_entity.id
_entity.type
_entity.pdbx_description
1 polymer ?
#
loop_
_entity_poly.entity_id
_entity_poly.type
_entity_poly.pdbx_seq_one_letter_code
_entity_poly.pdbx_strand_id
1 'polypeptide(L)'
;MAPEVILTALGHANGYDHRVDWYSLGVCFYEMLLGRRPYIYSSQASSEEVLRLMSGERFVRPANWPSDLLNFISSILRFDIRTRITSLEAFTKHTYMSRINMDNVLALKTVPGFIPRGDSLNCDPTFELEERIVNSSTIYNTGKKTVKNEESLQKSIDQFSAAFYCYNRKFANSTNEKLFVDRGT
;
A
#
# COMPACT_ATOMS: atom_id res chain seq x y z
N MET A 1 -7.94 -7.59 0.02
CA MET A 1 -8.94 -6.60 0.47
C MET A 1 -9.47 -7.03 1.82
N ALA A 2 -9.73 -6.08 2.71
CA ALA A 2 -10.39 -6.36 3.98
C ALA A 2 -11.88 -6.69 3.79
N PRO A 3 -12.50 -7.51 4.66
CA PRO A 3 -13.91 -7.89 4.53
C PRO A 3 -14.86 -6.69 4.45
N GLU A 4 -14.63 -5.65 5.23
CA GLU A 4 -15.47 -4.46 5.28
C GLU A 4 -15.48 -3.63 3.99
N VAL A 5 -14.42 -3.73 3.18
CA VAL A 5 -14.38 -3.12 1.84
C VAL A 5 -15.40 -3.82 0.92
N ILE A 6 -15.44 -5.16 0.99
CA ILE A 6 -16.36 -5.97 0.20
C ILE A 6 -17.80 -5.77 0.71
N LEU A 7 -18.00 -5.75 2.03
CA LEU A 7 -19.31 -5.46 2.63
C LEU A 7 -19.84 -4.08 2.23
N THR A 8 -18.97 -3.06 2.15
CA THR A 8 -19.36 -1.72 1.68
C THR A 8 -19.78 -1.76 0.21
N ALA A 9 -19.03 -2.46 -0.65
CA ALA A 9 -19.39 -2.61 -2.06
C ALA A 9 -20.74 -3.33 -2.27
N LEU A 10 -21.13 -4.22 -1.37
CA LEU A 10 -22.43 -4.91 -1.36
C LEU A 10 -23.55 -4.12 -0.66
N GLY A 11 -23.28 -2.94 -0.10
CA GLY A 11 -24.26 -2.15 0.65
C GLY A 11 -24.59 -2.70 2.04
N HIS A 12 -23.77 -3.61 2.59
CA HIS A 12 -23.93 -4.18 3.93
C HIS A 12 -23.18 -3.41 5.02
N ALA A 13 -22.34 -2.44 4.65
CA ALA A 13 -21.64 -1.54 5.56
C ALA A 13 -21.68 -0.11 5.02
N ASN A 14 -21.68 0.87 5.94
CA ASN A 14 -21.76 2.29 5.60
C ASN A 14 -20.42 2.88 5.11
N GLY A 15 -19.35 2.08 5.10
CA GLY A 15 -18.01 2.50 4.74
C GLY A 15 -16.92 1.70 5.45
N TYR A 16 -15.68 2.09 5.17
CA TYR A 16 -14.47 1.58 5.79
C TYR A 16 -13.50 2.74 6.05
N ASP A 17 -12.45 2.49 6.83
CA ASP A 17 -11.44 3.49 7.18
C ASP A 17 -10.03 2.87 7.12
N HIS A 18 -9.02 3.57 7.65
CA HIS A 18 -7.61 3.15 7.68
C HIS A 18 -7.36 1.74 8.26
N ARG A 19 -8.33 1.13 8.96
CA ARG A 19 -8.20 -0.22 9.53
C ARG A 19 -8.09 -1.33 8.46
N VAL A 20 -8.49 -1.04 7.22
CA VAL A 20 -8.31 -1.94 6.08
C VAL A 20 -6.83 -2.15 5.72
N ASP A 21 -5.97 -1.18 6.04
CA ASP A 21 -4.54 -1.24 5.76
C ASP A 21 -3.85 -2.25 6.70
N TRP A 22 -4.29 -2.33 7.96
CA TRP A 22 -3.82 -3.35 8.91
C TRP A 22 -4.16 -4.76 8.46
N TYR A 23 -5.35 -4.98 7.91
CA TYR A 23 -5.71 -6.27 7.34
C TYR A 23 -4.82 -6.62 6.14
N SER A 24 -4.57 -5.64 5.27
CA SER A 24 -3.69 -5.82 4.11
C SER A 24 -2.25 -6.12 4.52
N LEU A 25 -1.74 -5.47 5.56
CA LEU A 25 -0.46 -5.79 6.19
C LEU A 25 -0.44 -7.25 6.68
N GLY A 26 -1.50 -7.70 7.35
CA GLY A 26 -1.64 -9.09 7.78
C GLY A 26 -1.60 -10.09 6.63
N VAL A 27 -2.25 -9.77 5.50
CA VAL A 27 -2.24 -10.60 4.28
C VAL A 27 -0.83 -10.67 3.70
N CYS A 28 -0.15 -9.53 3.54
CA CYS A 28 1.23 -9.48 3.04
C CYS A 28 2.19 -10.23 3.97
N PHE A 29 2.03 -10.07 5.29
CA PHE A 29 2.85 -10.74 6.29
C PHE A 29 2.72 -12.27 6.19
N TYR A 30 1.50 -12.77 6.10
CA TYR A 30 1.23 -14.20 5.88
C TYR A 30 1.83 -14.68 4.54
N GLU A 31 1.65 -13.91 3.47
CA GLU A 31 2.12 -14.26 2.13
C GLU A 31 3.66 -14.32 2.07
N MET A 32 4.38 -13.41 2.72
CA MET A 32 5.84 -13.47 2.82
C MET A 32 6.33 -14.72 3.57
N LEU A 33 5.58 -15.22 4.55
CA LEU A 33 5.95 -16.40 5.32
C LEU A 33 5.65 -17.72 4.60
N LEU A 34 4.52 -17.79 3.89
CA LEU A 34 4.05 -19.03 3.27
C LEU A 34 4.26 -19.10 1.75
N GLY A 35 4.56 -17.97 1.11
CA GLY A 35 4.65 -17.85 -0.36
C GLY A 35 3.29 -17.84 -1.07
N ARG A 36 2.18 -17.70 -0.33
CA ARG A 36 0.83 -17.62 -0.88
C ARG A 36 -0.11 -16.88 0.08
N ARG A 37 -1.20 -16.33 -0.47
CA ARG A 37 -2.23 -15.61 0.29
C ARG A 37 -2.97 -16.53 1.29
N PRO A 38 -3.49 -15.98 2.41
CA PRO A 38 -4.26 -16.74 3.40
C PRO A 38 -5.59 -17.26 2.84
N TYR A 39 -6.20 -16.51 1.92
CA TYR A 39 -7.45 -16.86 1.25
C TYR A 39 -7.20 -16.92 -0.25
N ILE A 40 -7.49 -18.07 -0.85
CA ILE A 40 -7.32 -18.31 -2.29
C ILE A 40 -8.71 -18.48 -2.90
N TYR A 41 -8.99 -17.69 -3.91
CA TYR A 41 -10.25 -17.71 -4.66
C TYR A 41 -9.99 -17.30 -6.11
N SER A 42 -10.87 -17.73 -7.01
CA SER A 42 -10.81 -17.39 -8.44
C SER A 42 -11.15 -15.92 -8.67
N SER A 43 -10.67 -15.33 -9.76
CA SER A 43 -11.11 -14.00 -10.20
C SER A 43 -12.61 -13.96 -10.56
N GLN A 44 -13.23 -15.11 -10.79
CA GLN A 44 -14.67 -15.25 -11.05
C GLN A 44 -15.51 -15.46 -9.79
N ALA A 45 -14.88 -15.60 -8.62
CA ALA A 45 -15.61 -15.78 -7.37
C ALA A 45 -16.43 -14.54 -7.03
N SER A 46 -17.66 -14.72 -6.57
CA SER A 46 -18.52 -13.60 -6.16
C SER A 46 -18.02 -12.96 -4.87
N SER A 47 -18.35 -11.69 -4.65
CA SER A 47 -18.05 -10.98 -3.39
C SER A 47 -18.55 -11.72 -2.15
N GLU A 48 -19.73 -12.33 -2.24
CA GLU A 48 -20.35 -13.13 -1.18
C GLU A 48 -19.60 -14.44 -0.92
N GLU A 49 -19.10 -15.10 -1.97
CA GLU A 49 -18.27 -16.31 -1.83
C GLU A 49 -16.95 -15.98 -1.13
N VAL A 50 -16.30 -14.87 -1.53
CA VAL A 50 -15.07 -14.38 -0.90
C VAL A 50 -15.31 -14.01 0.57
N LEU A 51 -16.41 -13.33 0.88
CA LEU A 51 -16.78 -13.01 2.27
C LEU A 51 -17.02 -14.24 3.12
N ARG A 52 -17.68 -15.27 2.57
CA ARG A 52 -17.90 -16.54 3.28
C ARG A 52 -16.60 -17.28 3.56
N LEU A 53 -15.65 -17.25 2.63
CA LEU A 53 -14.32 -17.79 2.83
C LEU A 53 -13.58 -17.06 3.95
N MET A 54 -13.62 -15.72 3.94
CA MET A 54 -12.97 -14.89 4.95
C MET A 54 -13.61 -15.01 6.34
N SER A 55 -14.94 -15.09 6.43
CA SER A 55 -15.68 -15.17 7.70
C SER A 55 -15.44 -16.46 8.46
N GLY A 56 -15.02 -17.52 7.76
CA GLY A 56 -14.56 -18.75 8.41
C GLY A 56 -13.27 -18.55 9.23
N GLU A 57 -12.50 -17.48 8.97
CA GLU A 57 -11.16 -17.23 9.53
C GLU A 57 -10.23 -18.46 9.41
N ARG A 58 -10.45 -19.29 8.39
CA ARG A 58 -9.72 -20.53 8.16
C ARG A 58 -8.71 -20.34 7.04
N PHE A 59 -7.51 -19.92 7.42
CA PHE A 59 -6.33 -20.02 6.57
C PHE A 59 -5.43 -21.18 7.04
N VAL A 60 -4.51 -21.60 6.18
CA VAL A 60 -3.60 -22.71 6.49
C VAL A 60 -2.66 -22.30 7.63
N ARG A 61 -2.56 -23.17 8.63
CA ARG A 61 -1.71 -22.95 9.82
C ARG A 61 -0.68 -24.07 9.89
N PRO A 62 0.54 -23.86 9.36
CA PRO A 62 1.61 -24.86 9.43
C PRO A 62 1.92 -25.24 10.88
N ALA A 63 2.03 -26.54 11.16
CA ALA A 63 2.25 -27.04 12.52
C ALA A 63 3.61 -26.64 13.11
N ASN A 64 4.58 -26.28 12.25
CA ASN A 64 5.90 -25.81 12.65
C ASN A 64 5.94 -24.31 13.00
N TRP A 65 4.84 -23.58 12.82
CA TRP A 65 4.79 -22.17 13.20
C TRP A 65 4.59 -22.01 14.71
N PRO A 66 5.35 -21.11 15.36
CA PRO A 66 5.16 -20.78 16.77
C PRO A 66 3.71 -20.34 17.08
N SER A 67 3.25 -20.64 18.28
CA SER A 67 1.88 -20.33 18.71
C SER A 67 1.62 -18.82 18.78
N ASP A 68 2.61 -18.02 19.15
CA ASP A 68 2.55 -16.57 19.20
C ASP A 68 2.48 -15.95 17.78
N LEU A 69 3.19 -16.51 16.79
CA LEU A 69 3.05 -16.16 15.38
C LEU A 69 1.62 -16.45 14.89
N LEU A 70 1.09 -17.63 15.16
CA LEU A 70 -0.26 -18.00 14.75
C LEU A 70 -1.31 -17.08 15.40
N ASN A 71 -1.13 -16.77 16.68
CA ASN A 71 -2.00 -15.85 17.40
C ASN A 71 -1.93 -14.43 16.82
N PHE A 72 -0.73 -13.96 16.44
CA PHE A 72 -0.55 -12.67 15.78
C PHE A 72 -1.29 -12.58 14.45
N ILE A 73 -1.07 -13.56 13.57
CA ILE A 73 -1.72 -13.61 12.26
C ILE A 73 -3.25 -13.64 12.43
N SER A 74 -3.77 -14.47 13.33
CA SER A 74 -5.21 -14.51 13.62
C SER A 74 -5.75 -13.18 14.14
N SER A 75 -4.96 -12.44 14.95
CA SER A 75 -5.39 -11.16 15.53
C SER A 75 -5.40 -10.02 14.51
N ILE A 76 -4.48 -9.99 13.56
CA ILE A 76 -4.44 -8.97 12.49
C ILE A 76 -5.39 -9.30 11.32
N LEU A 77 -5.68 -10.59 11.08
CA LEU A 77 -6.59 -11.06 10.02
C LEU A 77 -8.03 -11.32 10.50
N ARG A 78 -8.44 -10.78 11.66
CA ARG A 78 -9.82 -10.92 12.15
C ARG A 78 -10.84 -10.37 11.16
N PHE A 79 -11.92 -11.12 10.96
CA PHE A 79 -13.05 -10.65 10.18
C PHE A 79 -13.74 -9.48 10.88
N ASP A 80 -13.98 -9.59 12.19
CA ASP A 80 -14.53 -8.52 13.01
C ASP A 80 -13.47 -7.46 13.35
N ILE A 81 -13.66 -6.25 12.81
CA ILE A 81 -12.79 -5.09 13.01
C ILE A 81 -12.59 -4.76 14.49
N ARG A 82 -13.59 -4.97 15.36
CA ARG A 82 -13.49 -4.64 16.80
C ARG A 82 -12.45 -5.48 17.53
N THR A 83 -12.19 -6.68 17.03
CA THR A 83 -11.24 -7.64 17.61
C THR A 83 -9.92 -7.68 16.84
N ARG A 84 -9.80 -6.89 15.77
CA ARG A 84 -8.63 -6.83 14.91
C ARG A 84 -7.57 -5.88 15.48
N ILE A 85 -6.31 -6.21 15.28
CA ILE A 85 -5.21 -5.24 15.43
C ILE A 85 -5.41 -4.11 14.42
N THR A 86 -5.52 -2.89 14.92
CA THR A 86 -5.93 -1.70 14.13
C THR A 86 -5.11 -0.45 14.44
N SER A 87 -4.04 -0.58 15.22
CA SER A 87 -3.14 0.53 15.57
C SER A 87 -1.72 0.03 15.79
N LEU A 88 -0.76 0.96 15.68
CA LEU A 88 0.65 0.67 15.96
C LEU A 88 0.85 0.23 17.41
N GLU A 89 0.11 0.80 18.36
CA GLU A 89 0.17 0.40 19.76
C GLU A 89 -0.28 -1.05 19.95
N ALA A 90 -1.42 -1.45 19.38
CA ALA A 90 -1.89 -2.83 19.45
C ALA A 90 -0.93 -3.81 18.74
N PHE A 91 -0.38 -3.39 17.60
CA PHE A 91 0.60 -4.17 16.84
C PHE A 91 1.87 -4.42 17.64
N THR A 92 2.45 -3.38 18.23
CA THR A 92 3.73 -3.45 18.97
C THR A 92 3.61 -4.19 20.30
N LYS A 93 2.47 -4.08 20.99
CA LYS A 93 2.20 -4.79 22.24
C LYS A 93 1.95 -6.29 22.05
N HIS A 94 1.67 -6.74 20.82
CA HIS A 94 1.44 -8.16 20.57
C HIS A 94 2.72 -8.97 20.86
N THR A 95 2.59 -10.09 21.59
CA THR A 95 3.72 -10.92 22.06
C THR A 95 4.73 -11.22 20.95
N TYR A 96 4.24 -11.67 19.79
CA TYR A 96 5.08 -11.93 18.62
C TYR A 96 5.87 -10.68 18.16
N MET A 97 5.28 -9.50 18.14
CA MET A 97 5.94 -8.27 17.66
C MET A 97 6.82 -7.58 18.72
N SER A 98 6.66 -7.92 20.00
CA SER A 98 7.41 -7.32 21.11
C SER A 98 8.94 -7.43 20.99
N ARG A 99 9.44 -8.39 20.20
CA ARG A 99 10.87 -8.57 19.91
C ARG A 99 11.46 -7.49 18.97
N ILE A 100 10.62 -6.70 18.30
CA ILE A 100 11.04 -5.67 17.35
C ILE A 100 10.98 -4.32 18.06
N ASN A 101 12.14 -3.66 18.18
CA ASN A 101 12.20 -2.29 18.64
C ASN A 101 11.78 -1.34 17.49
N MET A 102 10.57 -0.80 17.55
CA MET A 102 10.04 0.08 16.50
C MET A 102 10.72 1.44 16.42
N ASP A 103 11.30 1.94 17.51
CA ASP A 103 12.07 3.19 17.48
C ASP A 103 13.34 3.03 16.65
N ASN A 104 13.99 1.86 16.76
CA ASN A 104 15.14 1.51 15.92
C ASN A 104 14.74 1.32 14.46
N VAL A 105 13.57 0.74 14.19
CA VAL A 105 13.04 0.62 12.81
C VAL A 105 12.79 2.01 12.23
N LEU A 106 12.12 2.90 12.97
CA LEU A 106 11.83 4.27 12.56
C LEU A 106 13.11 5.07 12.31
N ALA A 107 14.12 4.90 13.16
CA ALA A 107 15.42 5.53 13.02
C ALA A 107 16.33 4.85 11.98
N LEU A 108 15.84 3.84 11.24
CA LEU A 108 16.58 3.07 10.25
C LEU A 108 17.88 2.44 10.81
N LYS A 109 17.88 2.07 12.09
CA LYS A 109 19.02 1.45 12.80
C LYS A 109 19.03 -0.08 12.71
N THR A 110 17.93 -0.68 12.27
CA THR A 110 17.83 -2.13 12.07
C THR A 110 18.39 -2.52 10.71
N VAL A 111 19.38 -3.42 10.69
CA VAL A 111 19.93 -3.96 9.44
C VAL A 111 18.89 -4.90 8.80
N PRO A 112 18.54 -4.72 7.51
CA PRO A 112 17.66 -5.64 6.80
C PRO A 112 18.25 -7.05 6.72
N GLY A 113 17.41 -8.10 6.85
CA GLY A 113 17.86 -9.49 6.75
C GLY A 113 18.30 -9.91 5.34
N PHE A 114 18.02 -9.09 4.32
CA PHE A 114 18.42 -9.31 2.94
C PHE A 114 18.86 -7.99 2.33
N ILE A 115 20.02 -8.00 1.67
CA ILE A 115 20.57 -6.88 0.91
C ILE A 115 20.62 -7.31 -0.56
N PRO A 116 19.78 -6.72 -1.44
CA PRO A 116 19.83 -6.99 -2.87
C PRO A 116 21.18 -6.61 -3.48
N ARG A 117 21.53 -7.22 -4.62
CA ARG A 117 22.71 -6.79 -5.36
C ARG A 117 22.46 -5.42 -5.98
N GLY A 118 23.49 -4.57 -5.96
CA GLY A 118 23.46 -3.21 -6.50
C GLY A 118 24.26 -3.02 -7.79
N ASP A 119 24.76 -4.12 -8.36
CA ASP A 119 25.55 -4.14 -9.60
C ASP A 119 24.69 -4.00 -10.85
N SER A 120 23.39 -4.30 -10.78
CA SER A 120 22.42 -4.15 -11.87
C SER A 120 21.05 -3.68 -11.36
N LEU A 121 20.25 -3.11 -12.26
CA LEU A 121 18.84 -2.86 -11.97
C LEU A 121 18.14 -4.19 -11.67
N ASN A 122 17.36 -4.24 -10.59
CA ASN A 122 16.59 -5.42 -10.18
C ASN A 122 15.19 -5.47 -10.83
N CYS A 123 15.02 -4.76 -11.95
CA CYS A 123 13.75 -4.59 -12.66
C CYS A 123 13.61 -5.61 -13.79
N ASP A 124 12.38 -5.92 -14.18
CA ASP A 124 12.11 -6.72 -15.38
C ASP A 124 12.36 -5.85 -16.64
N PRO A 125 13.26 -6.27 -17.57
CA PRO A 125 13.57 -5.54 -18.80
C PRO A 125 12.35 -5.25 -19.68
N THR A 126 11.25 -5.98 -19.52
CA THR A 126 10.00 -5.77 -20.25
C THR A 126 9.43 -4.36 -20.02
N PHE A 127 9.61 -3.80 -18.82
CA PHE A 127 9.19 -2.42 -18.50
C PHE A 127 10.25 -1.37 -18.88
N GLU A 128 11.52 -1.76 -19.05
CA GLU A 128 12.57 -0.85 -19.53
C GLU A 128 12.46 -0.55 -21.04
N LEU A 129 11.83 -1.45 -21.81
CA LEU A 129 11.62 -1.24 -23.25
C LEU A 129 10.76 -0.01 -23.53
N GLU A 130 9.71 0.21 -22.74
CA GLU A 130 8.86 1.40 -22.86
C GLU A 130 9.68 2.69 -22.58
N GLU A 131 10.54 2.69 -21.56
CA GLU A 131 11.37 3.84 -21.23
C GLU A 131 12.48 4.11 -22.27
N ARG A 132 13.09 3.05 -22.83
CA ARG A 132 14.05 3.17 -23.95
C ARG A 132 13.38 3.67 -25.23
N ILE A 133 12.13 3.26 -25.49
CA ILE A 133 11.34 3.74 -26.63
C ILE A 133 10.94 5.21 -26.44
N VAL A 134 10.54 5.63 -25.24
CA VAL A 134 10.18 7.02 -24.92
C VAL A 134 11.38 7.97 -25.00
N ASN A 135 12.57 7.51 -24.60
CA ASN A 135 13.81 8.29 -24.71
C ASN A 135 14.45 8.24 -26.11
N SER A 136 14.05 7.29 -26.97
CA SER A 136 14.35 7.40 -28.39
C SER A 136 13.45 8.50 -28.95
N SER A 137 14.04 9.65 -29.27
CA SER A 137 13.38 10.75 -29.97
C SER A 137 12.57 10.15 -31.11
N THR A 138 11.27 10.13 -30.89
CA THR A 138 10.40 9.20 -31.55
C THR A 138 10.29 9.56 -33.03
N ILE A 139 10.97 8.80 -33.90
CA ILE A 139 10.73 8.78 -35.34
C ILE A 139 9.42 8.00 -35.56
N TYR A 140 8.30 8.54 -35.10
CA TYR A 140 6.98 8.15 -35.59
C TYR A 140 6.53 9.27 -36.51
N ASN A 141 6.53 8.96 -37.81
CA ASN A 141 5.87 9.77 -38.82
C ASN A 141 4.36 9.66 -38.58
N THR A 142 3.84 10.40 -37.59
CA THR A 142 2.40 10.54 -37.40
C THR A 142 1.91 11.51 -38.46
N GLY A 143 1.31 10.99 -39.52
CA GLY A 143 0.46 11.79 -40.39
C GLY A 143 -0.45 12.65 -39.52
N LYS A 144 -0.44 13.97 -39.75
CA LYS A 144 -1.22 14.96 -39.01
C LYS A 144 -2.68 14.50 -38.93
N LYS A 145 -3.08 13.90 -37.81
CA LYS A 145 -4.50 13.80 -37.45
C LYS A 145 -4.88 15.18 -36.95
N THR A 146 -5.67 15.89 -37.74
CA THR A 146 -6.26 17.18 -37.36
C THR A 146 -6.98 17.00 -36.02
N VAL A 147 -6.44 17.61 -34.96
CA VAL A 147 -7.11 17.67 -33.66
C VAL A 147 -8.37 18.49 -33.87
N LYS A 148 -9.53 17.83 -33.90
CA LYS A 148 -10.80 18.55 -33.84
C LYS A 148 -10.89 19.15 -32.43
N ASN A 149 -10.93 20.48 -32.38
CA ASN A 149 -11.22 21.31 -31.19
C ASN A 149 -10.02 21.70 -30.30
N GLU A 150 -9.00 22.30 -30.91
CA GLU A 150 -7.79 22.88 -30.27
C GLU A 150 -8.12 23.87 -29.15
N GLU A 151 -9.18 24.67 -29.30
CA GLU A 151 -9.64 25.65 -28.31
C GLU A 151 -10.19 25.00 -27.03
N SER A 152 -10.88 23.85 -27.16
CA SER A 152 -11.40 23.10 -26.02
C SER A 152 -10.29 22.43 -25.21
N LEU A 153 -9.24 21.98 -25.92
CA LEU A 153 -8.06 21.41 -25.28
C LEU A 153 -7.30 22.50 -24.51
N GLN A 154 -7.10 23.67 -25.12
CA GLN A 154 -6.43 24.79 -24.46
C GLN A 154 -7.17 25.23 -23.19
N LYS A 155 -8.51 25.36 -23.24
CA LYS A 155 -9.32 25.68 -22.06
C LYS A 155 -9.14 24.67 -20.92
N SER A 156 -9.03 23.38 -21.24
CA SER A 156 -8.81 22.31 -20.24
C SER A 156 -7.41 22.41 -19.61
N ILE A 157 -6.40 22.73 -20.42
CA ILE A 157 -5.02 22.93 -19.94
C ILE A 157 -4.94 24.15 -19.03
N ASP A 158 -5.58 25.25 -19.41
CA ASP A 158 -5.59 26.49 -18.62
C ASP A 158 -6.32 26.28 -17.29
N GLN A 159 -7.46 25.56 -17.30
CA GLN A 159 -8.20 25.22 -16.09
C GLN A 159 -7.37 24.34 -15.15
N PHE A 160 -6.68 23.32 -15.67
CA PHE A 160 -5.79 22.49 -14.87
C PHE A 160 -4.62 23.30 -14.29
N SER A 161 -3.99 24.14 -15.12
CA SER A 161 -2.86 24.97 -14.72
C SER A 161 -3.23 25.97 -13.64
N ALA A 162 -4.44 26.56 -13.73
CA ALA A 162 -4.96 27.47 -12.71
C ALA A 162 -5.28 26.78 -11.38
N ALA A 163 -5.67 25.50 -11.41
CA ALA A 163 -5.94 24.71 -10.21
C ALA A 163 -4.69 24.03 -9.63
N PHE A 164 -3.56 24.03 -10.35
CA PHE A 164 -2.35 23.33 -9.96
C PHE A 164 -1.63 24.04 -8.79
N TYR A 165 -1.36 23.31 -7.72
CA TYR A 165 -0.59 23.81 -6.59
C TYR A 165 0.84 23.24 -6.62
N CYS A 166 1.82 24.13 -6.74
CA CYS A 166 3.23 23.73 -6.68
C CYS A 166 3.62 23.42 -5.23
N TYR A 167 3.95 22.16 -4.95
CA TYR A 167 4.46 21.73 -3.65
C TYR A 167 5.98 21.50 -3.72
N ASN A 168 6.71 22.19 -2.83
CA ASN A 168 8.14 22.00 -2.66
C ASN A 168 8.46 21.65 -1.20
N ARG A 169 8.81 20.38 -0.96
CA ARG A 169 9.14 19.86 0.38
C ARG A 169 10.32 20.59 1.04
N LYS A 170 11.36 20.96 0.26
CA LYS A 170 12.53 21.67 0.80
C LYS A 170 12.13 23.06 1.30
N PHE A 171 11.33 23.76 0.51
CA PHE A 171 10.78 25.06 0.90
C PHE A 171 9.89 24.94 2.14
N ALA A 172 8.95 23.99 2.17
CA ALA A 172 8.07 23.77 3.31
C ALA A 172 8.82 23.50 4.63
N ASN A 173 9.89 22.69 4.57
CA ASN A 173 10.73 22.43 5.75
C ASN A 173 11.44 23.71 6.25
N SER A 174 11.98 24.53 5.35
CA SER A 174 12.69 25.77 5.72
C SER A 174 11.77 26.86 6.32
N THR A 175 10.50 26.90 5.91
CA THR A 175 9.52 27.86 6.45
C THR A 175 9.06 27.47 7.85
N ASN A 176 8.94 26.16 8.11
CA ASN A 176 8.62 25.66 9.45
C ASN A 176 9.74 25.94 10.47
N GLU A 177 11.02 25.85 10.07
CA GLU A 177 12.13 26.20 10.96
C GLU A 177 12.13 27.69 11.36
N LYS A 178 11.80 28.61 10.45
CA LYS A 178 11.72 30.05 10.77
C LYS A 178 10.62 30.40 11.78
N LEU A 179 9.49 29.69 11.75
CA LEU A 179 8.38 29.90 12.70
C LEU A 179 8.70 29.44 14.13
N PHE A 180 9.69 28.55 14.32
CA PHE A 180 10.14 28.11 15.64
C PHE A 180 11.23 29.01 16.24
N VAL A 181 11.97 29.77 15.43
CA VAL A 181 13.00 30.71 15.92
C VAL A 181 12.37 32.00 16.47
N ASP A 182 11.26 32.47 15.90
CA ASP A 182 10.59 33.72 16.32
C ASP A 182 9.69 33.59 17.57
N ARG A 183 9.57 32.41 18.19
CA ARG A 183 8.83 32.21 19.45
C ARG A 183 9.73 32.02 20.68
N GLY A 184 11.02 32.33 20.53
CA GLY A 184 12.03 32.21 21.57
C GLY A 184 12.79 33.51 21.86
N THR A 185 12.07 34.58 22.22
CA THR A 185 12.60 35.72 22.99
C THR A 185 11.54 36.21 23.96
#